data_AF-U2WBH3-F1
#
_entry.id   AF-U2WBH3-F1
#
_cell.length_a   1.000
_cell.length_b   1.000
_cell.length_c   1.000
_cell.angle_alpha   90.00
_cell.angle_beta   90.00
_cell.angle_gamma   90.00
#
_symmetry.space_group_name_H-M   'P 1'
#
loop_
_entity.id
_entity.type
_entity.pdbx_description
1 polymer ?
#
loop_
_entity_poly.entity_id
_entity_poly.type
_entity_poly.pdbx_seq_one_letter_code
_entity_poly.pdbx_strand_id
1 'polypeptide(L)'
;MKRYLGLVICIFLVATIANKFGLNTFIDLYSFILVFGGGIGFALLKGRTDNYLSEFGNGTIYFGWIGAIMGIIAIMAYSSFKTLNDLESVAPAFAVALTTLFYGYMLKLVAVTFSEPE
;
A
#
# COMPACT_ATOMS: atom_id res chain seq x y z
N MET A 1 21.59 -10.06 -9.75
CA MET A 1 20.96 -9.77 -11.09
C MET A 1 19.51 -10.28 -11.26
N LYS A 2 19.18 -11.54 -10.96
CA LYS A 2 17.83 -12.10 -11.19
C LYS A 2 16.71 -11.38 -10.43
N ARG A 3 16.98 -10.93 -9.19
CA ARG A 3 16.02 -10.20 -8.34
C ARG A 3 15.58 -8.88 -8.96
N TYR A 4 16.52 -8.08 -9.46
CA TYR A 4 16.25 -6.81 -10.13
C TYR A 4 15.40 -6.98 -11.39
N LEU A 5 15.68 -8.02 -12.18
CA LEU A 5 14.85 -8.36 -13.35
C LEU A 5 13.42 -8.69 -12.93
N GLY A 6 13.25 -9.48 -11.86
CA GLY A 6 11.93 -9.76 -11.28
C GLY A 6 11.18 -8.50 -10.87
N LEU A 7 11.85 -7.58 -10.16
CA LEU A 7 11.26 -6.30 -9.76
C LEU A 7 10.82 -5.46 -10.97
N VAL A 8 11.66 -5.38 -12.01
CA VAL A 8 11.34 -4.65 -13.25
C VAL A 8 10.10 -5.23 -13.92
N ILE A 9 9.98 -6.57 -14.00
CA ILE A 9 8.80 -7.24 -14.55
C ILE A 9 7.55 -6.90 -13.73
N CYS A 10 7.61 -7.00 -12.40
CA CYS A 10 6.48 -6.66 -11.54
C CYS A 10 6.04 -5.20 -11.71
N ILE A 11 6.98 -4.25 -11.69
CA ILE A 11 6.67 -2.82 -11.86
C ILE A 11 6.11 -2.56 -13.25
N PHE A 12 6.67 -3.17 -14.31
CA PHE A 12 6.18 -3.01 -15.67
C PHE A 12 4.73 -3.49 -15.81
N LEU A 13 4.42 -4.68 -15.30
CA LEU A 13 3.05 -5.21 -15.32
C LEU A 13 2.07 -4.29 -14.58
N VAL A 14 2.43 -3.83 -13.38
CA VAL A 14 1.58 -2.88 -12.63
C VAL A 14 1.43 -1.55 -13.38
N ALA A 15 2.51 -0.99 -13.90
CA ALA A 15 2.52 0.29 -14.61
C ALA A 15 1.67 0.24 -15.89
N THR A 16 1.72 -0.84 -16.66
CA THR A 16 0.88 -0.99 -17.87
C THR A 16 -0.61 -0.96 -17.53
N ILE A 17 -1.02 -1.66 -16.47
CA ILE A 17 -2.41 -1.67 -16.02
C ILE A 17 -2.79 -0.31 -15.43
N ALA A 18 -1.95 0.28 -14.57
CA ALA A 18 -2.20 1.58 -13.96
C ALA A 18 -2.34 2.70 -15.01
N ASN A 19 -1.53 2.67 -16.07
CA ASN A 19 -1.61 3.63 -17.17
C ASN A 19 -2.97 3.55 -17.91
N LYS A 20 -3.55 2.35 -18.06
CA LYS A 20 -4.88 2.16 -18.66
C LYS A 20 -5.99 2.86 -17.87
N PHE A 21 -5.86 2.93 -16.54
CA PHE A 21 -6.86 3.52 -15.63
C PHE A 21 -6.48 4.93 -15.13
N GLY A 22 -5.39 5.50 -15.65
CA GLY A 22 -4.84 6.78 -15.21
C GLY A 22 -4.02 6.65 -13.93
N LEU A 23 -2.76 7.09 -13.97
CA LEU A 23 -1.84 6.99 -12.83
C LEU A 23 -2.33 7.77 -11.60
N ASN A 24 -3.01 8.90 -11.81
CA ASN A 24 -3.56 9.73 -10.75
C ASN A 24 -4.55 8.99 -9.86
N THR A 25 -5.24 7.96 -10.38
CA THR A 25 -6.19 7.11 -9.62
C THR A 25 -5.49 6.35 -8.48
N PHE A 26 -4.18 6.13 -8.60
CA PHE A 26 -3.38 5.37 -7.63
C PHE A 26 -2.46 6.26 -6.80
N ILE A 27 -2.58 7.59 -6.89
CA ILE A 27 -1.71 8.55 -6.20
C ILE A 27 -2.53 9.26 -5.11
N ASP A 28 -2.29 8.88 -3.85
CA ASP A 28 -2.84 9.52 -2.65
C ASP A 28 -1.75 9.69 -1.60
N LEU A 29 -1.45 10.96 -1.26
CA LEU A 29 -0.32 11.29 -0.39
C LEU A 29 -0.51 10.76 1.04
N TYR A 30 -1.72 10.83 1.59
CA TYR A 30 -2.00 10.41 2.96
C TYR A 30 -1.91 8.89 3.11
N SER A 31 -2.44 8.14 2.15
CA SER A 31 -2.27 6.70 2.06
C SER A 31 -0.80 6.31 1.98
N PHE A 32 0.00 7.05 1.19
CA PHE A 32 1.44 6.80 1.10
C PHE A 32 2.16 7.05 2.42
N ILE A 33 1.90 8.19 3.06
CA ILE A 33 2.50 8.54 4.37
C ILE A 33 2.16 7.48 5.42
N LEU A 34 0.90 7.05 5.50
CA LEU A 34 0.46 6.03 6.44
C LEU A 34 1.24 4.73 6.27
N VAL A 35 1.34 4.24 5.04
CA VAL A 35 1.98 2.95 4.73
C VAL A 35 3.49 3.04 4.87
N PHE A 36 4.12 4.06 4.30
CA PHE A 36 5.56 4.24 4.32
C PHE A 36 6.07 4.54 5.74
N GLY A 37 5.43 5.50 6.42
CA GLY A 37 5.73 5.84 7.81
C GLY A 37 5.44 4.66 8.75
N GLY A 38 4.35 3.95 8.52
CA GLY A 38 4.01 2.71 9.23
C GLY A 38 5.05 1.61 9.05
N GLY A 39 5.57 1.44 7.83
CA GLY A 39 6.68 0.54 7.54
C GLY A 39 7.93 0.87 8.34
N ILE A 40 8.32 2.15 8.38
CA ILE A 40 9.46 2.62 9.19
C ILE A 40 9.21 2.35 10.68
N GLY A 41 8.04 2.75 11.19
CA GLY A 41 7.66 2.53 12.58
C GLY A 41 7.68 1.06 12.96
N PHE A 42 7.18 0.18 12.11
CA PHE A 42 7.20 -1.27 12.33
C PHE A 42 8.63 -1.83 12.37
N ALA A 43 9.50 -1.41 11.46
CA ALA A 43 10.89 -1.83 11.46
C ALA A 43 11.62 -1.39 12.74
N LEU A 44 11.37 -0.16 13.20
CA LEU A 44 11.88 0.34 14.47
C LEU A 44 11.32 -0.42 15.67
N LEU A 45 10.03 -0.76 15.66
CA LEU A 45 9.38 -1.57 16.71
C LEU A 45 10.01 -2.96 16.84
N LYS A 46 10.46 -3.56 15.75
CA LYS A 46 11.16 -4.86 15.78
C LYS A 46 12.56 -4.77 16.41
N GLY A 47 13.21 -3.61 16.33
CA GLY A 47 14.49 -3.35 17.00
C GLY A 47 15.66 -4.22 16.55
N ARG A 48 15.54 -4.94 15.43
CA ARG A 48 16.56 -5.84 14.88
C ARG A 48 17.37 -5.11 13.81
N THR A 49 18.68 -5.02 14.02
CA THR A 49 19.59 -4.23 13.17
C THR A 49 20.03 -4.96 11.90
N ASP A 50 19.96 -6.28 11.90
CA ASP A 50 20.41 -7.17 10.83
C ASP A 50 19.45 -7.23 9.64
N ASN A 51 18.17 -6.88 9.83
CA ASN A 51 17.12 -7.12 8.84
C ASN A 51 16.12 -5.96 8.67
N TYR A 52 16.55 -4.72 8.95
CA TYR A 52 15.69 -3.53 8.94
C TYR A 52 14.85 -3.38 7.66
N LEU A 53 15.42 -3.66 6.49
CA LEU A 53 14.69 -3.50 5.23
C LEU A 53 13.63 -4.58 5.01
N SER A 54 13.90 -5.82 5.45
CA SER A 54 12.91 -6.89 5.42
C SER A 54 11.73 -6.58 6.34
N GLU A 55 12.03 -6.11 7.56
CA GLU A 55 11.00 -5.71 8.53
C GLU A 55 10.22 -4.46 8.08
N PHE A 56 10.88 -3.49 7.44
CA PHE A 56 10.21 -2.36 6.79
C PHE A 56 9.17 -2.86 5.79
N GLY A 57 9.56 -3.77 4.88
CA GLY A 57 8.63 -4.35 3.92
C GLY A 57 7.47 -5.10 4.59
N ASN A 58 7.72 -5.86 5.66
CA ASN A 58 6.63 -6.49 6.42
C ASN A 58 5.68 -5.44 7.00
N GLY A 59 6.25 -4.36 7.56
CA GLY A 59 5.52 -3.24 8.11
C GLY A 59 4.62 -2.53 7.09
N THR A 60 5.07 -2.35 5.85
CA THR A 60 4.23 -1.73 4.82
C THR A 60 3.00 -2.59 4.49
N ILE A 61 3.10 -3.93 4.57
CA ILE A 61 1.92 -4.82 4.44
C ILE A 61 0.97 -4.64 5.63
N TYR A 62 1.50 -4.66 6.86
CA TYR A 62 0.69 -4.44 8.06
C TYR A 62 -0.06 -3.11 8.01
N PHE A 63 0.63 -2.01 7.70
CA PHE A 63 0.03 -0.69 7.63
C PHE A 63 -0.84 -0.47 6.39
N GLY A 64 -0.60 -1.20 5.30
CA GLY A 64 -1.53 -1.27 4.17
C GLY A 64 -2.90 -1.79 4.59
N TRP A 65 -2.93 -2.89 5.37
CA TRP A 65 -4.17 -3.46 5.92
C TRP A 65 -4.81 -2.59 7.00
N ILE A 66 -4.01 -1.97 7.89
CA ILE A 66 -4.53 -0.99 8.86
C ILE A 66 -5.21 0.17 8.12
N GLY A 67 -4.58 0.71 7.07
CA GLY A 67 -5.16 1.77 6.25
C GLY A 67 -6.49 1.37 5.61
N ALA A 68 -6.59 0.16 5.06
CA ALA A 68 -7.82 -0.34 4.48
C ALA A 68 -8.94 -0.48 5.51
N ILE A 69 -8.61 -1.04 6.69
CA ILE A 69 -9.56 -1.18 7.80
C ILE A 69 -10.04 0.20 8.27
N MET A 70 -9.13 1.16 8.47
CA MET A 70 -9.51 2.53 8.86
C MET A 70 -10.39 3.20 7.81
N GLY A 71 -10.06 3.05 6.51
CA GLY A 71 -10.86 3.59 5.42
C GLY A 71 -12.27 3.00 5.38
N ILE A 72 -12.40 1.68 5.52
CA ILE A 72 -13.70 1.00 5.58
C ILE A 72 -14.48 1.44 6.82
N ILE A 73 -13.85 1.52 8.00
CA ILE A 73 -14.49 2.03 9.22
C ILE A 73 -14.99 3.46 9.01
N ALA A 74 -14.20 4.33 8.39
CA ALA A 74 -14.59 5.70 8.13
C ALA A 74 -15.79 5.78 7.18
N ILE A 75 -15.78 5.00 6.09
CA ILE A 75 -16.93 4.91 5.17
C ILE A 75 -18.18 4.49 5.95
N MET A 76 -18.10 3.43 6.76
CA MET A 76 -19.26 2.90 7.49
C MET A 76 -19.74 3.82 8.63
N ALA A 77 -18.83 4.54 9.28
CA ALA A 77 -19.15 5.41 10.42
C ALA A 77 -19.73 6.76 10.00
N TYR A 78 -19.32 7.30 8.84
CA TYR A 78 -19.67 8.65 8.40
C TYR A 78 -20.66 8.69 7.23
N SER A 79 -20.97 7.54 6.60
CA SER A 79 -21.98 7.47 5.53
C SER A 79 -23.37 7.20 6.09
N SER A 80 -24.37 7.95 5.62
CA SER A 80 -25.77 7.60 5.89
C SER A 80 -26.19 6.37 5.07
N PHE A 81 -27.24 5.64 5.50
CA PHE A 81 -27.77 4.51 4.73
C PHE A 81 -28.19 4.92 3.30
N LYS A 82 -28.65 6.16 3.11
CA LYS A 82 -28.95 6.71 1.78
C LYS A 82 -27.69 6.90 0.94
N THR A 83 -26.59 7.36 1.54
CA THR A 83 -25.29 7.54 0.88
C THR A 83 -24.65 6.19 0.54
N LEU A 84 -24.82 5.18 1.39
CA LEU A 84 -24.31 3.83 1.12
C LEU A 84 -25.01 3.15 -0.08
N ASN A 85 -26.28 3.48 -0.32
CA ASN A 85 -27.00 3.03 -1.52
C ASN A 85 -26.60 3.80 -2.79
N ASP A 86 -25.85 4.90 -2.65
CA ASP A 86 -25.29 5.66 -3.76
C ASP A 86 -23.81 5.32 -3.93
N LEU A 87 -23.55 4.31 -4.77
CA LEU A 87 -22.20 3.78 -4.99
C LEU A 87 -21.25 4.83 -5.57
N GLU A 88 -21.75 5.81 -6.33
CA GLU A 88 -20.91 6.87 -6.90
C GLU A 88 -20.28 7.74 -5.80
N SER A 89 -21.01 7.95 -4.70
CA SER A 89 -20.53 8.71 -3.54
C SER A 89 -19.53 7.93 -2.68
N VAL A 90 -19.61 6.61 -2.64
CA VAL A 90 -18.77 5.74 -1.77
C VAL A 90 -17.53 5.22 -2.48
N ALA A 91 -17.61 4.97 -3.79
CA ALA A 91 -16.55 4.37 -4.57
C ALA A 91 -15.19 5.11 -4.46
N PRO A 92 -15.11 6.46 -4.45
CA PRO A 92 -13.84 7.16 -4.30
C PRO A 92 -13.16 6.90 -2.94
N ALA A 93 -13.93 6.89 -1.85
CA ALA A 93 -13.40 6.61 -0.52
C ALA A 93 -12.93 5.16 -0.40
N PHE A 94 -13.66 4.23 -1.02
CA PHE A 94 -13.27 2.83 -1.06
C PHE A 94 -12.00 2.62 -1.90
N ALA A 95 -11.85 3.36 -3.01
CA ALA A 95 -10.63 3.33 -3.82
C ALA A 95 -9.41 3.78 -3.00
N VAL A 96 -9.51 4.87 -2.23
CA VAL A 96 -8.44 5.35 -1.33
C VAL A 96 -8.10 4.28 -0.27
N ALA A 97 -9.10 3.62 0.32
CA ALA A 97 -8.88 2.52 1.25
C ALA A 97 -8.12 1.34 0.63
N LEU A 98 -8.33 1.05 -0.66
CA LEU A 98 -7.57 0.03 -1.39
C LEU A 98 -6.19 0.51 -1.83
N THR A 99 -5.99 1.82 -2.02
CA THR A 99 -4.68 2.40 -2.37
C THR A 99 -3.63 2.13 -1.28
N THR A 100 -4.02 2.04 -0.01
CA THR A 100 -3.09 1.68 1.08
C THR A 100 -2.56 0.25 0.93
N LEU A 101 -3.42 -0.71 0.55
CA LEU A 101 -3.00 -2.08 0.26
C LEU A 101 -2.05 -2.11 -0.93
N PHE A 102 -2.42 -1.39 -1.99
CA PHE A 102 -1.60 -1.27 -3.19
C PHE A 102 -0.18 -0.78 -2.85
N TYR A 103 -0.07 0.31 -2.08
CA TYR A 103 1.24 0.81 -1.63
C TYR A 103 1.98 -0.17 -0.73
N GLY A 104 1.28 -0.86 0.15
CA GLY A 104 1.87 -1.86 1.04
C GLY A 104 2.65 -2.90 0.24
N TYR A 105 1.98 -3.50 -0.75
CA TYR A 105 2.57 -4.54 -1.60
C TYR A 105 3.63 -4.00 -2.56
N MET A 106 3.43 -2.81 -3.15
CA MET A 106 4.45 -2.19 -4.01
C MET A 106 5.76 -1.92 -3.26
N LEU A 107 5.67 -1.38 -2.03
CA LEU A 107 6.84 -1.17 -1.19
C LEU A 107 7.47 -2.48 -0.71
N LYS A 108 6.67 -3.52 -0.43
CA LYS A 108 7.18 -4.85 -0.07
C LYS A 108 7.99 -5.48 -1.20
N LEU A 109 7.55 -5.35 -2.45
CA LEU A 109 8.29 -5.85 -3.62
C LEU A 109 9.68 -5.20 -3.73
N VAL A 110 9.73 -3.88 -3.52
CA VAL A 110 11.00 -3.15 -3.46
C VAL A 110 11.83 -3.68 -2.30
N ALA A 111 11.28 -3.70 -1.08
CA ALA A 111 11.99 -4.15 0.12
C ALA A 111 12.61 -5.54 -0.03
N VAL A 112 11.84 -6.53 -0.52
CA VAL A 112 12.32 -7.91 -0.73
C VAL A 112 13.49 -7.98 -1.72
N THR A 113 13.47 -7.15 -2.76
CA THR A 113 14.54 -7.12 -3.77
C THR A 113 15.88 -6.73 -3.17
N PHE A 114 15.87 -5.86 -2.15
CA PHE A 114 17.06 -5.28 -1.54
C PHE A 114 17.39 -5.86 -0.14
N SER A 115 16.50 -6.66 0.46
CA SER A 115 16.69 -7.16 1.84
C SER A 115 17.41 -8.50 1.94
N GLU A 116 17.46 -9.29 0.87
CA GLU A 116 18.08 -10.61 0.89
C GLU A 116 19.51 -10.58 0.31
N PRO A 117 20.51 -11.25 0.94
CA PRO A 117 21.84 -11.38 0.37
C PRO A 117 21.80 -12.22 -0.93
N GLU A 118 22.61 -11.83 -1.94
CA GLU A 118 22.75 -12.54 -3.23
C GLU A 118 23.38 -13.93 -3.07
#